data_AF-A0A4V1S9M9-F1
#
_entry.id   AF-A0A4V1S9M9-F1
#
_cell.length_a   1.000
_cell.length_b   1.000
_cell.length_c   1.000
_cell.angle_alpha   90.00
_cell.angle_beta   90.00
_cell.angle_gamma   90.00
#
_symmetry.space_group_name_H-M   'P 1'
#
loop_
_entity.id
_entity.type
_entity.pdbx_description
1 polymer ?
#
loop_
_entity_poly.entity_id
_entity_poly.type
_entity_poly.pdbx_seq_one_letter_code
_entity_poly.pdbx_strand_id
1 'polypeptide(L)'
;FHKFQLENSDIINFHIYKGLADTKARVEQLKKYNRPIICTEYMARPEGSTFEAVLPYFKEEKVAAYNWGFVDGRSQTIYPWDSWRKEYTAEPDPWFHDIFRRDGKPYKEDEVKLIRSLTGKK
;
A
#
# COMPACT_ATOMS: atom_id res chain seq x y z
N PHE A 1 -10.57 14.72 4.79
CA PHE A 1 -11.31 14.55 3.52
C PHE A 1 -12.28 15.70 3.33
N HIS A 2 -12.58 16.08 2.10
CA HIS A 2 -13.54 17.14 1.81
C HIS A 2 -14.98 16.60 1.88
N LYS A 3 -15.87 17.26 2.63
CA LYS A 3 -17.25 16.78 2.89
C LYS A 3 -18.02 16.49 1.61
N PHE A 4 -18.00 17.42 0.65
CA PHE A 4 -18.71 17.28 -0.62
C PHE A 4 -18.28 16.02 -1.40
N GLN A 5 -16.99 15.67 -1.39
CA GLN A 5 -16.49 14.48 -2.10
C GLN A 5 -17.05 13.21 -1.47
N LEU A 6 -17.05 13.11 -0.14
CA LEU A 6 -17.53 11.91 0.56
C LEU A 6 -19.04 11.70 0.41
N GLU A 7 -19.82 12.78 0.40
CA GLU A 7 -21.28 12.70 0.29
C GLU A 7 -21.76 12.38 -1.13
N ASN A 8 -20.97 12.72 -2.15
CA ASN A 8 -21.32 12.59 -3.56
C ASN A 8 -20.52 11.51 -4.32
N SER A 9 -19.75 10.68 -3.60
CA SER A 9 -19.03 9.56 -4.21
C SER A 9 -19.79 8.25 -4.05
N ASP A 10 -19.96 7.52 -5.14
CA ASP A 10 -20.50 6.14 -5.08
C ASP A 10 -19.48 5.16 -4.50
N ILE A 11 -18.19 5.44 -4.70
CA ILE A 11 -17.05 4.67 -4.19
C ILE A 11 -16.06 5.67 -3.59
N ILE A 12 -15.60 5.40 -2.38
CA ILE A 12 -14.61 6.23 -1.71
C ILE A 12 -13.22 5.65 -1.97
N ASN A 13 -12.38 6.41 -2.69
CA ASN A 13 -10.96 6.11 -2.77
C ASN A 13 -10.15 6.90 -1.73
N PHE A 14 -9.04 6.33 -1.28
CA PHE A 14 -8.10 7.02 -0.41
C PHE A 14 -6.70 6.43 -0.54
N HIS A 15 -5.69 7.21 -0.15
CA HIS A 15 -4.30 6.75 -0.06
C HIS A 15 -3.86 6.76 1.40
N ILE A 16 -3.05 5.77 1.80
CA ILE A 16 -2.39 5.80 3.10
C ILE A 16 -1.05 5.08 3.09
N TYR A 17 -0.01 5.82 3.48
CA TYR A 17 1.37 5.34 3.54
C TYR A 17 1.87 5.19 4.99
N LYS A 18 0.95 4.95 5.92
CA LYS A 18 1.23 4.83 7.35
C LYS A 18 0.94 3.42 7.85
N GLY A 19 1.44 3.09 9.04
CA GLY A 19 1.23 1.80 9.67
C GLY A 19 -0.23 1.47 9.97
N LEU A 20 -0.44 0.29 10.56
CA LEU A 20 -1.79 -0.27 10.77
C LEU A 20 -2.69 0.62 11.65
N ALA A 21 -2.15 1.29 12.67
CA ALA A 21 -2.95 2.12 13.58
C ALA A 21 -3.65 3.28 12.82
N ASP A 22 -2.88 4.04 12.04
CA ASP A 22 -3.41 5.12 11.21
C ASP A 22 -4.34 4.59 10.11
N THR A 23 -4.01 3.43 9.54
CA THR A 23 -4.83 2.76 8.53
C THR A 23 -6.19 2.37 9.06
N LYS A 24 -6.26 1.79 10.27
CA LYS A 24 -7.51 1.49 10.97
C LYS A 24 -8.31 2.76 11.23
N ALA A 25 -7.69 3.77 11.81
CA ALA A 25 -8.35 5.04 12.09
C ALA A 25 -8.95 5.67 10.81
N ARG A 26 -8.23 5.57 9.70
CA ARG A 26 -8.67 6.07 8.39
C ARG A 26 -9.87 5.29 7.84
N VAL A 27 -9.79 3.96 7.83
CA VAL A 27 -10.88 3.10 7.33
C VAL A 27 -12.14 3.28 8.17
N GLU A 28 -12.03 3.34 9.50
CA GLU A 28 -13.18 3.55 10.40
C GLU A 28 -13.84 4.92 10.22
N GLN A 29 -13.10 5.96 9.84
CA GLN A 29 -13.70 7.24 9.47
C GLN A 29 -14.53 7.13 8.18
N LEU A 30 -14.07 6.36 7.20
CA LEU A 30 -14.71 6.22 5.90
C LEU A 30 -15.89 5.24 5.90
N LYS A 31 -15.86 4.19 6.73
CA LYS A 31 -16.96 3.22 6.85
C LYS A 31 -18.29 3.85 7.25
N LYS A 32 -18.26 5.01 7.94
CA LYS A 32 -19.44 5.78 8.33
C LYS A 32 -20.31 6.22 7.15
N TYR A 33 -19.76 6.32 5.95
CA TYR A 33 -20.48 6.72 4.75
C TYR A 33 -21.23 5.55 4.08
N ASN A 34 -21.04 4.31 4.55
CA ASN A 34 -21.70 3.11 4.02
C ASN A 34 -21.55 2.96 2.49
N ARG A 35 -20.34 3.27 1.98
CA ARG A 35 -19.95 3.13 0.56
C ARG A 35 -18.80 2.13 0.43
N PRO A 36 -18.63 1.46 -0.72
CA PRO A 36 -17.41 0.72 -1.02
C PRO A 36 -16.17 1.59 -0.86
N ILE A 37 -15.13 1.02 -0.26
CA ILE A 37 -13.87 1.71 0.03
C ILE A 37 -12.74 1.03 -0.73
N ILE A 38 -11.93 1.84 -1.40
CA ILE A 38 -10.75 1.38 -2.14
C ILE A 38 -9.52 2.18 -1.69
N CYS A 39 -8.51 1.49 -1.19
CA CYS A 39 -7.18 2.08 -0.97
C CYS A 39 -6.38 1.97 -2.28
N THR A 40 -6.27 3.06 -3.04
CA THR A 40 -5.61 3.02 -4.36
C THR A 40 -4.09 3.18 -4.29
N GLU A 41 -3.57 3.65 -3.16
CA GLU A 41 -2.13 3.65 -2.89
C GLU A 41 -1.88 3.42 -1.40
N TYR A 42 -0.98 2.48 -1.12
CA TYR A 42 -0.39 2.23 0.19
C TYR A 42 1.02 1.67 -0.01
N MET A 43 1.67 1.25 1.08
CA MET A 43 3.04 0.75 1.15
C MET A 43 4.08 1.83 1.30
N ALA A 44 4.81 1.79 2.40
CA ALA A 44 5.97 2.62 2.67
C ALA A 44 6.67 1.93 3.83
N ARG A 45 7.54 0.96 3.53
CA ARG A 45 8.12 0.08 4.56
C ARG A 45 8.74 0.84 5.73
N PRO A 46 9.50 1.94 5.53
CA PRO A 46 10.04 2.76 6.62
C PRO A 46 8.99 3.40 7.53
N GLU A 47 7.77 3.64 7.02
CA GLU A 47 6.65 4.25 7.77
C GLU A 47 5.77 3.20 8.48
N GLY A 48 6.21 1.94 8.50
CA GLY A 48 5.46 0.82 9.06
C GLY A 48 4.24 0.39 8.24
N SER A 49 4.03 0.99 7.06
CA SER A 49 3.05 0.53 6.09
C SER A 49 3.66 -0.63 5.32
N THR A 50 3.44 -1.86 5.79
CA THR A 50 3.93 -3.12 5.18
C THR A 50 2.77 -4.03 4.74
N PHE A 51 3.03 -4.99 3.85
CA PHE A 51 1.99 -5.91 3.39
C PHE A 51 1.43 -6.73 4.56
N GLU A 52 2.32 -7.21 5.43
CA GLU A 52 1.97 -7.95 6.64
C GLU A 52 1.11 -7.13 7.59
N ALA A 53 1.44 -5.86 7.80
CA ALA A 53 0.69 -5.01 8.70
C ALA A 53 -0.70 -4.66 8.15
N VAL A 54 -0.80 -4.37 6.84
CA VAL A 54 -1.97 -3.68 6.27
C VAL A 54 -2.92 -4.62 5.51
N LEU A 55 -2.41 -5.56 4.71
CA LEU A 55 -3.27 -6.37 3.83
C LEU A 55 -4.24 -7.30 4.56
N PRO A 56 -3.86 -8.00 5.65
CA PRO A 56 -4.81 -8.82 6.41
C PRO A 56 -6.01 -8.01 6.91
N TYR A 57 -5.76 -6.80 7.41
CA TYR A 57 -6.80 -5.88 7.85
C TYR A 57 -7.71 -5.42 6.71
N PHE A 58 -7.14 -5.03 5.57
CA PHE A 58 -7.96 -4.69 4.39
C PHE A 58 -8.84 -5.85 3.93
N LYS A 59 -8.34 -7.08 3.96
CA LYS A 59 -9.13 -8.27 3.62
C LYS A 59 -10.27 -8.50 4.61
N GLU A 60 -10.01 -8.38 5.91
CA GLU A 60 -11.00 -8.49 6.98
C GLU A 60 -12.13 -7.46 6.82
N GLU A 61 -11.77 -6.20 6.56
CA GLU A 61 -12.70 -5.08 6.41
C GLU A 61 -13.31 -4.94 5.02
N LYS A 62 -12.98 -5.87 4.09
CA LYS A 62 -13.43 -5.83 2.69
C LYS A 62 -13.08 -4.52 1.97
N VAL A 63 -11.92 -3.95 2.30
CA VAL A 63 -11.34 -2.79 1.61
C VAL A 63 -10.51 -3.30 0.43
N ALA A 64 -10.84 -2.87 -0.78
CA ALA A 64 -10.00 -3.19 -1.94
C ALA A 64 -8.69 -2.39 -1.87
N ALA A 65 -7.59 -2.96 -2.35
CA ALA A 65 -6.27 -2.34 -2.25
C ALA A 65 -5.47 -2.46 -3.55
N TYR A 66 -4.83 -1.36 -3.95
CA TYR A 66 -3.86 -1.30 -5.05
C TYR A 66 -2.51 -0.88 -4.48
N ASN A 67 -1.48 -1.68 -4.74
CA ASN A 67 -0.13 -1.35 -4.29
C ASN A 67 0.45 -0.25 -5.19
N TRP A 68 1.08 0.75 -4.59
CA TRP A 68 1.94 1.66 -5.34
C TRP A 68 3.27 0.94 -5.61
N GLY A 69 3.75 0.97 -6.86
CA GLY A 69 4.93 0.17 -7.24
C GLY A 69 4.65 -1.33 -7.43
N PHE A 70 5.55 -2.02 -8.13
CA PHE A 70 5.41 -3.47 -8.37
C PHE A 70 6.77 -4.12 -8.66
N VAL A 71 7.52 -3.55 -9.60
CA VAL A 71 8.84 -4.03 -10.02
C VAL A 71 9.83 -2.87 -9.93
N ASP A 72 11.05 -3.13 -9.46
CA ASP A 72 12.19 -2.22 -9.60
C ASP A 72 12.43 -1.90 -11.08
N GLY A 73 11.79 -0.84 -11.55
CA GLY A 73 11.71 -0.53 -12.97
C GLY A 73 11.76 0.97 -13.21
N ARG A 74 11.08 1.42 -14.26
CA ARG A 74 11.13 2.81 -14.73
C ARG A 74 10.77 3.84 -13.65
N SER A 75 9.78 3.54 -12.81
CA SER A 75 9.28 4.47 -11.79
C SER A 75 10.19 4.58 -10.57
N GLN A 76 11.17 3.67 -10.42
CA GLN A 76 12.18 3.69 -9.36
C GLN A 76 11.57 3.78 -7.95
N THR A 77 10.45 3.08 -7.73
CA THR A 77 9.66 3.09 -6.49
C THR A 77 10.27 2.22 -5.37
N ILE A 78 11.47 1.68 -5.57
CA ILE A 78 12.32 1.16 -4.49
C ILE A 78 12.88 2.29 -3.62
N TYR A 79 13.08 3.50 -4.18
CA TYR A 79 13.70 4.61 -3.48
C TYR A 79 12.68 5.41 -2.65
N PRO A 80 13.04 5.84 -1.42
CA PRO A 80 12.18 6.69 -0.62
C PRO A 80 12.00 8.10 -1.22
N TRP A 81 11.00 8.83 -0.77
CA TRP A 81 10.69 10.18 -1.29
C TRP A 81 11.82 11.20 -1.10
N ASP A 82 12.74 10.99 -0.15
CA ASP A 82 13.89 11.87 0.06
C ASP A 82 14.97 11.73 -1.03
N SER A 83 14.89 10.70 -1.88
CA SER A 83 15.77 10.50 -3.04
C SER A 83 15.74 11.66 -4.05
N TRP A 84 14.71 12.51 -4.01
CA TRP A 84 14.66 13.74 -4.82
C TRP A 84 15.65 14.80 -4.35
N ARG A 85 16.17 14.67 -3.12
CA ARG A 85 17.11 15.61 -2.50
C ARG A 85 18.44 14.95 -2.14
N LYS A 86 18.41 13.65 -1.87
CA LYS A 86 19.56 12.86 -1.45
C LYS A 86 19.91 11.86 -2.55
N GLU A 87 21.17 11.87 -2.95
CA GLU A 87 21.69 10.85 -3.85
C GLU A 87 21.82 9.50 -3.12
N TYR A 88 21.33 8.45 -3.76
CA TYR A 88 21.50 7.08 -3.31
C TYR A 88 22.56 6.42 -4.19
N THR A 89 23.69 6.04 -3.59
CA THR A 89 24.79 5.34 -4.28
C THR A 89 24.63 3.81 -4.28
N ALA A 90 23.62 3.30 -3.59
CA ALA A 90 23.26 1.89 -3.50
C ALA A 90 21.75 1.71 -3.43
N GLU A 91 21.31 0.45 -3.58
CA GLU A 91 19.94 0.02 -3.34
C GLU A 91 19.54 0.35 -1.88
N PRO A 92 18.35 0.96 -1.64
CA PRO A 92 17.90 1.29 -0.30
C PRO A 92 17.53 0.01 0.47
N ASP A 93 17.76 -0.02 1.78
CA ASP A 93 17.26 -1.09 2.65
C ASP A 93 16.57 -0.49 3.88
N PRO A 94 15.25 -0.71 4.06
CA PRO A 94 14.36 -1.50 3.20
C PRO A 94 13.99 -0.79 1.88
N TRP A 95 13.57 -1.57 0.87
CA TRP A 95 12.89 -1.03 -0.31
C TRP A 95 11.63 -0.27 0.08
N PHE A 96 11.29 0.75 -0.69
CA PHE A 96 10.16 1.58 -0.37
C PHE A 96 8.82 0.94 -0.73
N HIS A 97 8.51 0.77 -2.02
CA HIS A 97 7.20 0.29 -2.47
C HIS A 97 7.22 -1.02 -3.29
N ASP A 98 8.24 -1.23 -4.13
CA ASP A 98 8.23 -2.34 -5.09
C ASP A 98 8.35 -3.72 -4.41
N ILE A 99 7.93 -4.76 -5.15
CA ILE A 99 7.79 -6.15 -4.69
C ILE A 99 8.81 -7.06 -5.37
N PHE A 100 9.06 -6.83 -6.66
CA PHE A 100 9.90 -7.68 -7.49
C PHE A 100 11.12 -6.94 -8.03
N ARG A 101 12.21 -7.69 -8.18
CA ARG A 101 13.36 -7.30 -8.98
C ARG A 101 13.03 -7.35 -10.47
N ARG A 102 13.89 -6.75 -11.29
CA ARG A 102 13.77 -6.75 -12.76
C ARG A 102 13.69 -8.14 -13.37
N ASP A 103 14.35 -9.12 -12.75
CA ASP A 103 14.34 -10.53 -13.18
C ASP A 103 13.12 -11.31 -12.68
N GLY A 104 12.17 -10.64 -12.00
CA GLY A 104 10.96 -11.22 -11.45
C GLY A 104 11.15 -11.90 -10.09
N LYS A 105 12.36 -11.91 -9.52
CA LYS A 105 12.57 -12.43 -8.16
C LYS A 105 11.94 -11.51 -7.12
N PRO A 106 11.28 -12.05 -6.08
CA PRO A 106 10.82 -11.27 -4.95
C PRO A 106 11.98 -10.51 -4.27
N TYR A 107 11.74 -9.26 -3.86
CA TYR A 107 12.61 -8.57 -2.91
C TYR A 107 12.55 -9.25 -1.53
N LYS A 108 11.32 -9.55 -1.07
CA LYS A 108 11.05 -10.36 0.13
C LYS A 108 10.08 -11.49 -0.21
N GLU A 109 10.57 -12.73 -0.12
CA GLU A 109 9.79 -13.94 -0.43
C GLU A 109 8.51 -14.04 0.41
N ASP A 110 8.59 -13.71 1.70
CA ASP A 110 7.44 -13.85 2.61
C ASP A 110 6.31 -12.86 2.31
N GLU A 111 6.63 -11.66 1.80
CA GLU A 111 5.62 -10.70 1.33
C GLU A 111 4.85 -11.28 0.14
N VAL A 112 5.54 -11.89 -0.83
CA VAL A 112 4.90 -12.51 -2.00
C VAL A 112 4.06 -13.72 -1.61
N LYS A 113 4.53 -14.55 -0.67
CA LYS A 113 3.73 -15.66 -0.12
C LYS A 113 2.46 -15.16 0.55
N LEU A 114 2.54 -14.11 1.36
CA LEU A 114 1.39 -13.49 2.00
C LEU A 114 0.39 -12.94 0.97
N ILE A 115 0.86 -12.16 -0.01
CA ILE A 115 -0.02 -11.61 -1.05
C ILE A 115 -0.75 -12.74 -1.77
N ARG A 116 -0.04 -13.83 -2.14
CA ARG A 116 -0.65 -15.00 -2.79
C ARG A 116 -1.67 -15.69 -1.89
N SER A 117 -1.40 -15.86 -0.58
CA SER A 117 -2.37 -16.48 0.33
C SER A 117 -3.63 -15.63 0.54
N LEU A 118 -3.49 -14.30 0.47
CA LEU A 118 -4.61 -13.38 0.59
C LEU A 118 -5.43 -13.23 -0.72
N THR A 119 -4.81 -13.43 -1.88
CA THR A 119 -5.44 -13.22 -3.21
C THR A 119 -5.75 -14.50 -3.97
N GLY A 120 -5.29 -15.66 -3.51
CA GLY A 120 -5.54 -16.95 -4.13
C GLY A 120 -7.04 -17.26 -4.25
N LYS A 121 -7.43 -17.87 -5.37
CA LYS A 121 -8.80 -18.39 -5.55
C LYS A 121 -9.08 -19.45 -4.48
N LYS A 122 -10.25 -19.35 -3.85
CA LYS A 122 -10.81 -20.43 -3.04
C LYS A 122 -11.31 -21.55 -3.94
#